data_AF-A0A5D0V7X0-F1
#
_entry.id   AF-A0A5D0V7X0-F1
#
_cell.length_a   1.000
_cell.length_b   1.000
_cell.length_c   1.000
_cell.angle_alpha   90.00
_cell.angle_beta   90.00
_cell.angle_gamma   90.00
#
_symmetry.space_group_name_H-M   'P 1'
#
loop_
_entity.id
_entity.type
_entity.pdbx_description
1 polymer ?
#
loop_
_entity_poly.entity_id
_entity_poly.type
_entity_poly.pdbx_seq_one_letter_code
_entity_poly.pdbx_strand_id
1 'polypeptide(L)'
;MSGAVQAGYAPPTRPDQPAPGRRGLRWLVAAAAAWAVLLAGLTWWSVRHDPPTVKEQRSLGQAIPVVDGAVGRLVAAVDGEAWELTPAQLRRGCRVTPLADGATLTRGLDVLVAVGSERALLERVAQRLPADWWAGVGAASGGPRLRADAGEFVAVDGRVVADGRVRLSAATGCRPVDPAYAEPRPAPAVAPELGAALRALGRSGPPPAEVVVAPCPAGGTARTVSAAAGGKPVSLAPLRPLGVAVVDRPETYAYRAGPVAVLADATGDQLRLAASTGCAG
;
A
#
# COMPACT_ATOMS: atom_id res chain seq x y z
N MET A 1 7.34 80.37 -56.13
CA MET A 1 7.45 78.97 -56.61
C MET A 1 6.95 78.07 -55.49
N SER A 2 5.76 77.52 -55.64
CA SER A 2 5.09 76.69 -54.62
C SER A 2 5.23 75.22 -55.01
N GLY A 3 5.91 74.43 -54.17
CA GLY A 3 5.99 72.98 -54.32
C GLY A 3 4.74 72.32 -53.73
N ALA A 4 3.97 71.64 -54.57
CA ALA A 4 2.80 70.87 -54.14
C ALA A 4 3.23 69.57 -53.45
N VAL A 5 2.61 69.32 -52.28
CA VAL A 5 2.79 68.12 -51.46
C VAL A 5 2.03 66.95 -52.11
N GLN A 6 2.73 65.83 -52.27
CA GLN A 6 2.18 64.59 -52.83
C GLN A 6 1.34 63.86 -51.77
N ALA A 7 0.03 63.74 -52.00
CA ALA A 7 -0.87 63.02 -51.11
C ALA A 7 -0.66 61.50 -51.23
N GLY A 8 -0.60 60.83 -50.08
CA GLY A 8 -0.36 59.39 -49.94
C GLY A 8 -1.48 58.54 -50.55
N TYR A 9 -1.08 57.38 -51.06
CA TYR A 9 -1.94 56.37 -51.69
C TYR A 9 -2.79 55.66 -50.63
N ALA A 10 -4.11 55.78 -50.70
CA ALA A 10 -5.04 54.96 -49.92
C ALA A 10 -5.26 53.61 -50.62
N PRO A 11 -5.22 52.46 -49.92
CA PRO A 11 -5.48 51.17 -50.54
C PRO A 11 -6.96 51.07 -50.97
N PRO A 12 -7.27 50.39 -52.09
CA PRO A 12 -8.63 50.28 -52.59
C PRO A 12 -9.49 49.45 -51.62
N THR A 13 -10.57 50.06 -51.12
CA THR A 13 -11.67 49.35 -50.48
C THR A 13 -12.40 48.54 -51.56
N ARG A 14 -12.38 47.21 -51.41
CA ARG A 14 -13.12 46.29 -52.29
C ARG A 14 -14.62 46.44 -51.99
N PRO A 15 -15.46 46.93 -52.91
CA PRO A 15 -16.90 46.77 -52.79
C PRO A 15 -17.24 45.31 -53.14
N ASP A 16 -18.33 44.80 -52.58
CA ASP A 16 -18.90 43.46 -52.84
C ASP A 16 -18.36 42.31 -51.98
N GLN A 17 -18.45 42.48 -50.65
CA GLN A 17 -18.65 41.31 -49.78
C GLN A 17 -20.15 41.21 -49.45
N PRO A 18 -20.89 40.21 -49.97
CA PRO A 18 -22.30 40.04 -49.63
C PRO A 18 -22.42 39.79 -48.13
N ALA A 19 -23.20 40.62 -47.45
CA ALA A 19 -23.51 40.41 -46.03
C ALA A 19 -24.12 39.01 -45.86
N PRO A 20 -23.57 38.14 -45.00
CA PRO A 20 -24.06 36.78 -44.86
C PRO A 20 -25.54 36.82 -44.46
N GLY A 21 -26.40 36.29 -45.32
CA GLY A 21 -27.85 36.30 -45.09
C GLY A 21 -28.20 35.62 -43.78
N ARG A 22 -29.15 36.17 -43.01
CA ARG A 22 -29.62 35.65 -41.71
C ARG A 22 -29.95 34.14 -41.73
N ARG A 23 -30.33 33.58 -42.88
CA ARG A 23 -30.57 32.13 -43.07
C ARG A 23 -29.29 31.29 -43.00
N GLY A 24 -28.17 31.78 -43.56
CA GLY A 24 -26.88 31.09 -43.49
C GLY A 24 -26.34 31.05 -42.07
N LEU A 25 -26.52 32.14 -41.31
CA LEU A 25 -26.15 32.18 -39.90
C LEU A 25 -26.97 31.19 -39.05
N ARG A 26 -28.28 31.07 -39.31
CA ARG A 26 -29.15 30.10 -38.61
C ARG A 26 -28.77 28.64 -38.91
N TRP A 27 -28.38 28.34 -40.14
CA TRP A 27 -27.90 27.01 -40.52
C TRP A 27 -26.57 26.66 -39.85
N LEU A 28 -25.63 27.61 -39.79
CA LEU A 28 -24.37 27.43 -39.07
C LEU A 28 -24.59 27.20 -37.57
N VAL A 29 -25.50 27.95 -36.96
CA VAL A 29 -25.86 27.76 -35.54
C VAL A 29 -26.49 26.38 -35.31
N ALA A 30 -27.41 25.96 -36.20
CA ALA A 30 -28.03 24.65 -36.10
C ALA A 30 -27.00 23.51 -36.27
N ALA A 31 -26.08 23.64 -37.23
CA ALA A 31 -25.00 22.67 -37.44
C ALA A 31 -24.05 22.62 -36.23
N ALA A 32 -23.67 23.77 -35.67
CA ALA A 32 -22.84 23.84 -34.47
C ALA A 32 -23.52 23.23 -33.25
N ALA A 33 -24.83 23.49 -33.06
CA ALA A 33 -25.61 22.91 -31.98
C ALA A 33 -25.74 21.38 -32.13
N ALA A 34 -26.04 20.89 -33.33
CA ALA A 34 -26.07 19.45 -33.61
C ALA A 34 -24.71 18.80 -33.37
N TRP A 35 -23.63 19.46 -33.77
CA TRP A 35 -22.26 19.00 -33.52
C TRP A 35 -21.91 18.97 -32.03
N ALA A 36 -22.29 20.00 -31.26
CA ALA A 36 -22.07 20.03 -29.82
C ALA A 36 -22.84 18.93 -29.09
N VAL A 37 -24.10 18.68 -29.48
CA VAL A 37 -24.90 17.57 -28.94
C VAL A 37 -24.29 16.23 -29.30
N LEU A 38 -23.82 16.05 -30.54
CA LEU A 38 -23.11 14.84 -30.96
C LEU A 38 -21.85 14.60 -30.12
N LEU A 39 -21.00 15.62 -29.95
CA LEU A 39 -19.79 15.53 -29.14
C LEU A 39 -20.10 15.22 -27.67
N ALA A 40 -21.12 15.88 -27.09
CA ALA A 40 -21.55 15.61 -25.72
C ALA A 40 -22.05 14.17 -25.56
N GLY A 41 -22.85 13.68 -26.52
CA GLY A 41 -23.34 12.30 -26.55
C GLY A 41 -22.21 11.28 -26.69
N LEU A 42 -21.26 11.51 -27.60
CA LEU A 42 -20.08 10.66 -27.78
C LEU A 42 -19.17 10.68 -26.54
N THR A 43 -18.98 11.84 -25.91
CA THR A 43 -18.18 11.96 -24.68
C THR A 43 -18.85 11.20 -23.53
N TRP A 44 -20.16 11.37 -23.35
CA TRP A 44 -20.92 10.64 -22.35
C TRP A 44 -20.89 9.13 -22.59
N TRP A 45 -21.04 8.71 -23.85
CA TRP A 45 -20.95 7.32 -24.25
C TRP A 45 -19.56 6.75 -23.96
N SER A 46 -18.51 7.45 -24.37
CA SER A 46 -17.11 7.07 -24.18
C SER A 46 -16.78 6.92 -22.70
N VAL A 47 -17.14 7.90 -21.86
CA VAL A 47 -16.94 7.84 -20.40
C VAL A 47 -17.66 6.64 -19.76
N ARG A 48 -18.77 6.17 -20.34
CA ARG A 48 -19.57 5.07 -19.79
C ARG A 48 -19.21 3.70 -20.35
N HIS A 49 -18.75 3.61 -21.59
CA HIS A 49 -18.62 2.34 -22.32
C HIS A 49 -17.22 2.10 -22.88
N ASP A 50 -16.40 3.14 -23.08
CA ASP A 50 -15.04 2.91 -23.55
C ASP A 50 -14.18 2.43 -22.37
N PRO A 51 -13.39 1.36 -22.56
CA PRO A 51 -12.42 0.95 -21.56
C PRO A 51 -11.40 2.08 -21.36
N PRO A 52 -10.93 2.32 -20.12
CA PRO A 52 -9.99 3.39 -19.83
C PRO A 52 -8.77 3.30 -20.75
N THR A 53 -8.47 4.38 -21.47
CA THR A 53 -7.42 4.43 -22.51
C THR A 53 -5.98 4.44 -21.97
N VAL A 54 -5.78 4.07 -20.70
CA VAL A 54 -4.46 3.84 -20.12
C VAL A 54 -4.24 2.34 -19.99
N LYS A 55 -3.11 1.84 -20.48
CA LYS A 55 -2.67 0.44 -20.40
C LYS A 55 -2.49 -0.10 -18.96
N GLU A 56 -2.76 0.65 -17.90
CA GLU A 56 -2.25 0.34 -16.55
C GLU A 56 -3.20 0.62 -15.37
N GLN A 57 -4.47 1.01 -15.61
CA GLN A 57 -5.41 1.21 -14.51
C GLN A 57 -6.07 -0.11 -14.07
N ARG A 58 -5.25 -1.05 -13.59
CA ARG A 58 -5.76 -2.20 -12.84
C ARG A 58 -6.46 -1.70 -11.58
N SER A 59 -7.64 -2.26 -11.32
CA SER A 59 -8.42 -1.93 -10.14
C SER A 59 -7.73 -2.43 -8.87
N LEU A 60 -8.22 -1.96 -7.72
CA LEU A 60 -7.69 -2.39 -6.43
C LEU A 60 -7.77 -3.92 -6.26
N GLY A 61 -8.91 -4.53 -6.60
CA GLY A 61 -9.15 -5.97 -6.54
C GLY A 61 -8.17 -6.77 -7.40
N GLN A 62 -7.79 -6.24 -8.56
CA GLN A 62 -6.81 -6.88 -9.44
C GLN A 62 -5.36 -6.78 -8.93
N ALA A 63 -5.07 -5.79 -8.08
CA ALA A 63 -3.74 -5.60 -7.49
C ALA A 63 -3.54 -6.42 -6.21
N ILE A 64 -4.61 -6.89 -5.55
CA ILE A 64 -4.54 -7.66 -4.30
C ILE A 64 -3.61 -8.88 -4.43
N PRO A 65 -3.73 -9.75 -5.45
CA PRO A 65 -2.87 -10.94 -5.53
C PRO A 65 -1.37 -10.59 -5.64
N VAL A 66 -1.04 -9.46 -6.27
CA VAL A 66 0.34 -8.98 -6.40
C VAL A 66 0.87 -8.49 -5.05
N VAL A 67 0.07 -7.68 -4.33
CA VAL A 67 0.42 -7.23 -2.97
C VAL A 67 0.57 -8.39 -2.01
N ASP A 68 -0.35 -9.35 -2.07
CA ASP A 68 -0.39 -10.51 -1.20
C ASP A 68 0.81 -11.43 -1.45
N GLY A 69 1.12 -11.69 -2.72
CA GLY A 69 2.35 -12.38 -3.11
C GLY A 69 3.60 -11.63 -2.67
N ALA A 70 3.58 -10.29 -2.72
CA ALA A 70 4.70 -9.48 -2.29
C ALA A 70 4.95 -9.58 -0.78
N VAL A 71 3.89 -9.54 0.03
CA VAL A 71 3.96 -9.78 1.48
C VAL A 71 4.44 -11.20 1.77
N GLY A 72 3.97 -12.20 1.03
CA GLY A 72 4.47 -13.58 1.15
C GLY A 72 5.98 -13.71 0.93
N ARG A 73 6.52 -13.01 -0.06
CA ARG A 73 7.99 -12.97 -0.29
C ARG A 73 8.72 -12.21 0.80
N LEU A 74 8.17 -11.10 1.31
CA LEU A 74 8.75 -10.39 2.45
C LEU A 74 8.81 -11.28 3.70
N VAL A 75 7.75 -12.03 4.00
CA VAL A 75 7.72 -13.01 5.11
C VAL A 75 8.80 -14.07 4.94
N ALA A 76 8.93 -14.64 3.74
CA ALA A 76 10.00 -15.60 3.46
C ALA A 76 11.40 -14.98 3.59
N ALA A 77 11.57 -13.70 3.23
CA ALA A 77 12.85 -13.00 3.31
C ALA A 77 13.29 -12.71 4.76
N VAL A 78 12.36 -12.62 5.71
CA VAL A 78 12.65 -12.38 7.15
C VAL A 78 12.67 -13.66 7.97
N ASP A 79 12.79 -14.83 7.33
CA ASP A 79 12.93 -16.08 8.04
C ASP A 79 14.10 -16.02 9.05
N GLY A 80 13.88 -16.58 10.24
CA GLY A 80 14.79 -16.46 11.38
C GLY A 80 14.53 -15.26 12.30
N GLU A 81 13.85 -14.20 11.86
CA GLU A 81 13.52 -13.02 12.67
C GLU A 81 12.14 -13.09 13.36
N ALA A 82 11.94 -12.33 14.44
CA ALA A 82 10.62 -12.21 15.06
C ALA A 82 9.81 -11.12 14.34
N TRP A 83 8.59 -11.45 13.90
CA TRP A 83 7.76 -10.51 13.13
C TRP A 83 6.27 -10.70 13.39
N GLU A 84 5.47 -9.69 13.03
CA GLU A 84 4.01 -9.73 12.99
C GLU A 84 3.49 -9.13 11.69
N LEU A 85 2.51 -9.77 11.05
CA LEU A 85 1.78 -9.16 9.95
C LEU A 85 0.98 -7.96 10.44
N THR A 86 0.98 -6.89 9.65
CA THR A 86 0.15 -5.73 9.92
C THR A 86 -1.20 -5.87 9.22
N PRO A 87 -2.30 -5.38 9.83
CA PRO A 87 -3.61 -5.36 9.18
C PRO A 87 -3.56 -4.59 7.87
N ALA A 88 -4.38 -5.00 6.90
CA ALA A 88 -4.51 -4.30 5.63
C ALA A 88 -5.02 -2.87 5.87
N GLN A 89 -4.34 -1.89 5.28
CA GLN A 89 -4.71 -0.48 5.39
C GLN A 89 -5.23 0.01 4.04
N LEU A 90 -6.52 0.32 3.98
CA LEU A 90 -7.14 0.95 2.83
C LEU A 90 -7.25 2.46 3.04
N ARG A 91 -6.45 3.24 2.32
CA ARG A 91 -6.50 4.70 2.33
C ARG A 91 -7.26 5.21 1.12
N ARG A 92 -8.48 5.70 1.34
CA ARG A 92 -9.32 6.34 0.32
C ARG A 92 -8.98 7.82 0.15
N GLY A 93 -9.39 8.39 -0.99
CA GLY A 93 -9.30 9.83 -1.26
C GLY A 93 -8.02 10.25 -1.97
N CYS A 94 -7.26 9.31 -2.52
CA CYS A 94 -6.27 9.65 -3.54
C CYS A 94 -6.99 9.86 -4.88
N ARG A 95 -6.40 10.64 -5.79
CA ARG A 95 -6.99 10.92 -7.12
C ARG A 95 -6.27 10.10 -8.18
N VAL A 96 -7.01 9.27 -8.90
CA VAL A 96 -6.53 8.54 -10.08
C VAL A 96 -6.55 9.46 -11.30
N THR A 97 -7.62 10.25 -11.41
CA THR A 97 -7.74 11.36 -12.36
C THR A 97 -8.38 12.56 -11.64
N PRO A 98 -8.42 13.76 -12.23
CA PRO A 98 -9.13 14.90 -11.65
C PRO A 98 -10.61 14.64 -11.34
N LEU A 99 -11.21 13.64 -12.00
CA LEU A 99 -12.64 13.30 -11.90
C LEU A 99 -12.88 11.91 -11.25
N ALA A 100 -11.84 11.16 -10.91
CA ALA A 100 -11.95 9.81 -10.38
C ALA A 100 -11.12 9.65 -9.09
N ASP A 101 -11.85 9.40 -8.01
CA ASP A 101 -11.26 9.00 -6.73
C ASP A 101 -10.72 7.56 -6.80
N GLY A 102 -9.73 7.30 -5.96
CA GLY A 102 -9.17 5.98 -5.78
C GLY A 102 -8.82 5.70 -4.32
N ALA A 103 -8.20 4.54 -4.14
CA ALA A 103 -7.63 4.14 -2.87
C ALA A 103 -6.25 3.52 -3.05
N THR A 104 -5.48 3.53 -1.96
CA THR A 104 -4.23 2.80 -1.83
C THR A 104 -4.43 1.71 -0.79
N LEU A 105 -4.12 0.47 -1.16
CA LEU A 105 -4.00 -0.65 -0.24
C LEU A 105 -2.54 -0.80 0.14
N THR A 106 -2.28 -0.84 1.45
CA THR A 106 -0.98 -1.18 2.01
C THR A 106 -1.13 -2.42 2.87
N ARG A 107 -0.24 -3.40 2.68
CA ARG A 107 -0.10 -4.56 3.55
C ARG A 107 1.37 -4.71 3.94
N GLY A 108 1.66 -5.38 5.05
CA GLY A 108 3.04 -5.51 5.47
C GLY A 108 3.23 -6.34 6.73
N LEU A 109 4.41 -6.17 7.32
CA LEU A 109 4.83 -6.78 8.56
C LEU A 109 5.78 -5.85 9.32
N ASP A 110 5.74 -5.94 10.64
CA ASP A 110 6.74 -5.36 11.52
C ASP A 110 7.70 -6.45 11.99
N VAL A 111 9.00 -6.19 11.88
CA VAL A 111 10.08 -7.10 12.26
C VAL A 111 10.82 -6.50 13.43
N LEU A 112 11.03 -7.29 14.48
CA LEU A 112 11.88 -6.95 15.59
C LEU A 112 13.28 -7.53 15.41
N VAL A 113 14.27 -6.67 15.66
CA VAL A 113 15.69 -7.01 15.63
C VAL A 113 16.42 -6.33 16.78
N ALA A 114 17.68 -6.69 16.99
CA ALA A 114 18.55 -5.97 17.92
C ALA A 114 18.73 -4.51 17.46
N VAL A 115 18.75 -3.57 18.41
CA VAL A 115 18.97 -2.15 18.12
C VAL A 115 20.33 -1.96 17.44
N GLY A 116 20.37 -1.19 16.35
CA GLY A 116 21.55 -0.98 15.52
C GLY A 116 21.74 -2.01 14.40
N SER A 117 20.93 -3.07 14.36
CA SER A 117 20.97 -4.10 13.29
C SER A 117 19.92 -3.90 12.19
N GLU A 118 19.14 -2.82 12.25
CA GLU A 118 18.03 -2.55 11.35
C GLU A 118 18.48 -2.42 9.89
N ARG A 119 19.62 -1.74 9.66
CA ARG A 119 20.21 -1.64 8.32
C ARG A 119 20.60 -3.02 7.79
N ALA A 120 21.24 -3.83 8.62
CA ALA A 120 21.68 -5.17 8.23
C ALA A 120 20.48 -6.07 7.90
N LEU A 121 19.36 -5.94 8.62
CA LEU A 121 18.11 -6.60 8.26
C LEU A 121 17.63 -6.17 6.87
N LEU A 122 17.54 -4.86 6.62
CA LEU A 122 17.09 -4.35 5.32
C LEU A 122 17.96 -4.85 4.17
N GLU A 123 19.29 -4.89 4.35
CA GLU A 123 20.23 -5.39 3.33
C GLU A 123 20.05 -6.90 3.09
N ARG A 124 19.87 -7.70 4.15
CA ARG A 124 19.55 -9.14 4.02
C ARG A 124 18.23 -9.37 3.30
N VAL A 125 17.20 -8.59 3.63
CA VAL A 125 15.90 -8.68 2.95
C VAL A 125 16.06 -8.35 1.47
N ALA A 126 16.74 -7.25 1.12
CA ALA A 126 16.98 -6.87 -0.27
C ALA A 126 17.69 -7.98 -1.07
N GLN A 127 18.66 -8.68 -0.47
CA GLN A 127 19.38 -9.80 -1.11
C GLN A 127 18.52 -11.06 -1.32
N ARG A 128 17.48 -11.26 -0.51
CA ARG A 128 16.57 -12.41 -0.59
C ARG A 128 15.35 -12.16 -1.46
N LEU A 129 15.07 -10.90 -1.78
CA LEU A 129 13.99 -10.54 -2.69
C LEU A 129 14.34 -10.92 -4.14
N PRO A 130 13.32 -11.08 -5.01
CA PRO A 130 13.54 -11.42 -6.40
C PRO A 130 14.43 -10.38 -7.10
N ALA A 131 15.35 -10.86 -7.94
CA ALA A 131 16.31 -9.99 -8.63
C ALA A 131 15.61 -8.99 -9.58
N ASP A 132 14.49 -9.39 -10.16
CA ASP A 132 13.64 -8.56 -11.03
C ASP A 132 12.90 -7.44 -10.27
N TRP A 133 12.93 -7.43 -8.93
CA TRP A 133 12.35 -6.33 -8.15
C TRP A 133 13.32 -5.16 -7.94
N TRP A 134 14.59 -5.35 -8.33
CA TRP A 134 15.66 -4.37 -8.16
C TRP A 134 15.73 -3.79 -6.73
N ALA A 135 15.60 -4.66 -5.73
CA ALA A 135 15.59 -4.26 -4.33
C ALA A 135 16.93 -3.64 -3.92
N GLY A 136 16.87 -2.50 -3.23
CA GLY A 136 18.06 -1.79 -2.77
C GLY A 136 17.83 -1.03 -1.46
N VAL A 137 18.91 -0.85 -0.69
CA VAL A 137 18.91 -0.09 0.56
C VAL A 137 19.71 1.18 0.40
N GLY A 138 19.05 2.33 0.58
CA GLY A 138 19.66 3.65 0.50
C GLY A 138 19.57 4.42 1.82
N ALA A 139 20.34 5.50 1.92
CA ALA A 139 20.16 6.49 2.98
C ALA A 139 18.91 7.34 2.70
N ALA A 140 18.14 7.64 3.74
CA ALA A 140 17.03 8.59 3.72
C ALA A 140 17.08 9.49 4.96
N SER A 141 16.34 10.60 4.94
CA SER A 141 16.29 11.58 6.04
C SER A 141 15.77 11.02 7.38
N GLY A 142 15.27 9.78 7.40
CA GLY A 142 14.82 9.07 8.60
C GLY A 142 15.55 7.74 8.84
N GLY A 143 16.76 7.58 8.31
CA GLY A 143 17.56 6.35 8.43
C GLY A 143 17.60 5.49 7.16
N PRO A 144 18.12 4.25 7.24
CA PRO A 144 18.21 3.36 6.09
C PRO A 144 16.81 2.98 5.59
N ARG A 145 16.66 2.91 4.26
CA ARG A 145 15.39 2.60 3.61
C ARG A 145 15.57 1.61 2.47
N LEU A 146 14.79 0.54 2.51
CA LEU A 146 14.66 -0.42 1.42
C LEU A 146 13.58 0.06 0.44
N ARG A 147 13.85 -0.05 -0.85
CA ARG A 147 12.87 0.10 -1.92
C ARG A 147 13.01 -1.05 -2.91
N ALA A 148 11.88 -1.54 -3.42
CA ALA A 148 11.82 -2.47 -4.53
C ALA A 148 10.49 -2.29 -5.29
N ASP A 149 10.41 -2.81 -6.51
CA ASP A 149 9.18 -2.83 -7.32
C ASP A 149 8.75 -4.27 -7.52
N ALA A 150 7.59 -4.66 -6.98
CA ALA A 150 7.06 -6.01 -7.16
C ALA A 150 6.36 -6.20 -8.51
N GLY A 151 6.47 -5.22 -9.41
CA GLY A 151 5.77 -5.15 -10.69
C GLY A 151 4.35 -4.62 -10.50
N GLU A 152 3.69 -4.35 -11.64
CA GLU A 152 2.28 -3.94 -11.67
C GLU A 152 1.99 -2.71 -10.81
N PHE A 153 2.95 -1.78 -10.62
CA PHE A 153 2.85 -0.61 -9.73
C PHE A 153 2.64 -0.96 -8.25
N VAL A 154 3.20 -2.08 -7.80
CA VAL A 154 3.24 -2.45 -6.38
C VAL A 154 4.61 -2.11 -5.80
N ALA A 155 4.67 -1.03 -5.05
CA ALA A 155 5.90 -0.59 -4.40
C ALA A 155 6.13 -1.39 -3.11
N VAL A 156 7.35 -1.91 -2.94
CA VAL A 156 7.82 -2.51 -1.70
C VAL A 156 8.74 -1.51 -1.00
N ASP A 157 8.47 -1.28 0.28
CA ASP A 157 9.18 -0.33 1.12
C ASP A 157 9.59 -0.99 2.44
N GLY A 158 10.80 -0.68 2.92
CA GLY A 158 11.25 -1.07 4.25
C GLY A 158 11.86 0.11 4.97
N ARG A 159 11.45 0.36 6.21
CA ARG A 159 11.95 1.50 7.00
C ARG A 159 12.02 1.18 8.48
N VAL A 160 12.94 1.84 9.17
CA VAL A 160 12.97 1.84 10.63
C VAL A 160 11.81 2.69 11.15
N VAL A 161 11.00 2.14 12.06
CA VAL A 161 9.85 2.85 12.67
C VAL A 161 10.05 3.13 14.16
N ALA A 162 10.92 2.37 14.81
CA ALA A 162 11.42 2.59 16.16
C ALA A 162 12.74 1.82 16.32
N ASP A 163 13.47 2.07 17.40
CA ASP A 163 14.70 1.34 17.70
C ASP A 163 14.42 -0.18 17.79
N GLY A 164 15.18 -0.95 17.01
CA GLY A 164 15.02 -2.38 16.87
C GLY A 164 13.73 -2.82 16.17
N ARG A 165 13.01 -1.92 15.47
CA ARG A 165 11.78 -2.24 14.74
C ARG A 165 11.80 -1.71 13.31
N VAL A 166 11.66 -2.62 12.36
CA VAL A 166 11.58 -2.34 10.94
C VAL A 166 10.20 -2.69 10.42
N ARG A 167 9.57 -1.75 9.71
CA ARG A 167 8.32 -2.00 8.98
C ARG A 167 8.65 -2.28 7.52
N LEU A 168 8.20 -3.44 7.04
CA LEU A 168 8.23 -3.81 5.64
C LEU A 168 6.80 -3.77 5.09
N SER A 169 6.59 -3.19 3.92
CA SER A 169 5.25 -3.05 3.34
C SER A 169 5.25 -3.15 1.82
N ALA A 170 4.15 -3.63 1.27
CA ALA A 170 3.81 -3.58 -0.15
C ALA A 170 2.55 -2.71 -0.33
N ALA A 171 2.59 -1.79 -1.29
CA ALA A 171 1.52 -0.83 -1.52
C ALA A 171 1.15 -0.70 -3.01
N THR A 172 -0.15 -0.62 -3.30
CA THR A 172 -0.69 -0.61 -4.67
C THR A 172 -0.51 0.70 -5.43
N GLY A 173 -0.06 1.78 -4.78
CA GLY A 173 -0.31 3.14 -5.30
C GLY A 173 -1.80 3.48 -5.34
N CYS A 174 -2.17 4.60 -5.98
CA CYS A 174 -3.57 5.02 -6.11
C CYS A 174 -4.27 4.26 -7.23
N ARG A 175 -5.38 3.57 -6.92
CA ARG A 175 -6.15 2.75 -7.88
C ARG A 175 -7.64 2.98 -7.81
N PRO A 176 -8.38 2.75 -8.91
CA PRO A 176 -9.84 2.68 -8.88
C PRO A 176 -10.30 1.62 -7.87
N VAL A 177 -11.28 1.98 -7.04
CA VAL A 177 -11.90 1.05 -6.10
C VAL A 177 -13.00 0.28 -6.82
N ASP A 178 -12.93 -1.04 -6.80
CA ASP A 178 -13.94 -1.93 -7.34
C ASP A 178 -14.59 -2.77 -6.23
N PRO A 179 -15.83 -3.26 -6.42
CA PRO A 179 -16.57 -4.00 -5.40
C PRO A 179 -15.99 -5.38 -5.09
N ALA A 180 -14.98 -5.87 -5.84
CA ALA A 180 -14.34 -7.15 -5.53
C ALA A 180 -13.37 -7.06 -4.33
N TYR A 181 -13.10 -5.86 -3.82
CA TYR A 181 -12.44 -5.70 -2.51
C TYR A 181 -13.41 -6.10 -1.39
N ALA A 182 -13.31 -7.34 -0.93
CA ALA A 182 -13.86 -7.77 0.34
C ALA A 182 -12.75 -7.74 1.39
N GLU A 183 -12.95 -7.06 2.51
CA GLU A 183 -12.03 -7.17 3.64
C GLU A 183 -12.01 -8.62 4.14
N PRO A 184 -10.82 -9.24 4.26
CA PRO A 184 -10.73 -10.58 4.79
C PRO A 184 -11.36 -10.65 6.18
N ARG A 185 -12.32 -11.57 6.36
CA ARG A 185 -12.97 -11.77 7.65
C ARG A 185 -12.06 -12.59 8.55
N PRO A 186 -11.74 -12.15 9.77
CA PRO A 186 -10.87 -12.91 10.65
C PRO A 186 -11.51 -14.25 11.02
N ALA A 187 -10.75 -15.35 10.92
CA ALA A 187 -11.14 -16.65 11.43
C ALA A 187 -10.76 -16.75 12.92
N PRO A 188 -11.66 -17.16 13.82
CA PRO A 188 -11.37 -17.26 15.24
C PRO A 188 -10.57 -18.54 15.52
N ALA A 189 -9.26 -18.42 15.69
CA ALA A 189 -8.47 -19.47 16.33
C ALA A 189 -7.26 -18.86 17.05
N VAL A 190 -7.24 -19.00 18.37
CA VAL A 190 -6.12 -18.60 19.23
C VAL A 190 -5.00 -19.61 19.04
N ALA A 191 -3.80 -19.16 18.68
CA ALA A 191 -2.63 -20.03 18.62
C ALA A 191 -2.28 -20.55 20.04
N PRO A 192 -1.95 -21.84 20.22
CA PRO A 192 -1.63 -22.39 21.53
C PRO A 192 -0.46 -21.68 22.22
N GLU A 193 0.51 -21.18 21.45
CA GLU A 193 1.66 -20.40 21.90
C GLU A 193 1.22 -19.04 22.48
N LEU A 194 0.22 -18.40 21.86
CA LEU A 194 -0.37 -17.18 22.38
C LEU A 194 -1.06 -17.44 23.74
N GLY A 195 -1.75 -18.57 23.86
CA GLY A 195 -2.33 -19.02 25.13
C GLY A 195 -1.29 -19.37 26.21
N ALA A 196 -0.13 -19.90 25.83
CA ALA A 196 0.98 -20.13 26.75
C ALA A 196 1.60 -18.81 27.24
N ALA A 197 1.81 -17.86 26.34
CA ALA A 197 2.31 -16.52 26.67
C ALA A 197 1.36 -15.77 27.62
N LEU A 198 0.05 -15.78 27.33
CA LEU A 198 -0.96 -15.18 28.21
C LEU A 198 -0.95 -15.79 29.61
N ARG A 199 -0.86 -17.13 29.72
CA ARG A 199 -0.79 -17.83 31.00
C ARG A 199 0.48 -17.49 31.78
N ALA A 200 1.64 -17.45 31.12
CA ALA A 200 2.90 -17.09 31.76
C ALA A 200 2.87 -15.66 32.33
N LEU A 201 2.12 -14.76 31.68
CA LEU A 201 1.90 -13.38 32.13
C LEU A 201 0.74 -13.24 33.14
N GLY A 202 0.15 -14.34 33.60
CA GLY A 202 -0.96 -14.34 34.55
C GLY A 202 -2.25 -13.72 34.01
N ARG A 203 -2.49 -13.77 32.69
CA ARG A 203 -3.69 -13.20 32.05
C ARG A 203 -4.78 -14.25 31.87
N SER A 204 -6.01 -13.85 32.19
CA SER A 204 -7.20 -14.71 32.17
C SER A 204 -7.86 -14.71 30.80
N GLY A 205 -7.86 -15.88 30.14
CA GLY A 205 -8.65 -16.15 28.93
C GLY A 205 -8.09 -15.54 27.64
N PRO A 206 -8.39 -16.13 26.46
CA PRO A 206 -7.96 -15.56 25.20
C PRO A 206 -8.72 -14.26 24.94
N PRO A 207 -8.03 -13.13 24.75
CA PRO A 207 -8.69 -11.89 24.32
C PRO A 207 -9.30 -12.09 22.93
N PRO A 208 -10.17 -11.15 22.48
CA PRO A 208 -10.48 -11.04 21.06
C PRO A 208 -9.18 -11.03 20.26
N ALA A 209 -9.01 -12.05 19.41
CA ALA A 209 -7.80 -12.24 18.62
C ALA A 209 -8.04 -11.73 17.20
N GLU A 210 -7.13 -10.90 16.72
CA GLU A 210 -7.07 -10.50 15.32
C GLU A 210 -6.17 -11.48 14.56
N VAL A 211 -6.65 -11.96 13.42
CA VAL A 211 -5.91 -12.88 12.55
C VAL A 211 -5.62 -12.21 11.23
N VAL A 212 -4.35 -12.13 10.88
CA VAL A 212 -3.88 -11.62 9.59
C VAL A 212 -3.14 -12.74 8.87
N VAL A 213 -3.43 -12.93 7.58
CA VAL A 213 -2.83 -14.00 6.76
C VAL A 213 -2.26 -13.44 5.46
N ALA A 214 -1.18 -14.03 4.97
CA ALA A 214 -0.64 -13.75 3.64
C ALA A 214 -0.30 -15.07 2.93
N PRO A 215 -0.61 -15.21 1.63
CA PRO A 215 -0.26 -16.40 0.88
C PRO A 215 1.26 -16.51 0.73
N CYS A 216 1.79 -17.73 0.79
CA CYS A 216 3.21 -17.97 0.67
C CYS A 216 3.63 -18.30 -0.77
N PRO A 217 4.86 -17.92 -1.19
CA PRO A 217 5.32 -18.13 -2.57
C PRO A 217 5.36 -19.60 -3.01
N ALA A 218 5.66 -20.51 -2.08
CA ALA A 218 5.73 -21.96 -2.33
C ALA A 218 4.40 -22.69 -2.05
N GLY A 219 3.30 -21.94 -1.87
CA GLY A 219 2.04 -22.47 -1.35
C GLY A 219 1.95 -22.39 0.18
N GLY A 220 0.74 -22.59 0.71
CA GLY A 220 0.44 -22.37 2.14
C GLY A 220 0.21 -20.90 2.50
N THR A 221 0.17 -20.62 3.80
CA THR A 221 -0.14 -19.28 4.32
C THR A 221 0.75 -18.91 5.51
N ALA A 222 1.35 -17.73 5.44
CA ALA A 222 1.88 -17.06 6.61
C ALA A 222 0.70 -16.50 7.42
N ARG A 223 0.82 -16.54 8.74
CA ARG A 223 -0.27 -16.17 9.64
C ARG A 223 0.26 -15.48 10.87
N THR A 224 -0.40 -14.41 11.30
CA THR A 224 -0.23 -13.80 12.62
C THR A 224 -1.57 -13.81 13.35
N VAL A 225 -1.55 -14.26 14.60
CA VAL A 225 -2.65 -14.12 15.57
C VAL A 225 -2.19 -13.15 16.63
N SER A 226 -2.86 -12.00 16.75
CA SER A 226 -2.51 -10.99 17.75
C SER A 226 -3.67 -10.69 18.69
N ALA A 227 -3.35 -10.35 19.93
CA ALA A 227 -4.34 -10.08 20.96
C ALA A 227 -3.83 -9.02 21.96
N ALA A 228 -4.75 -8.19 22.44
CA ALA A 228 -4.46 -7.26 23.54
C ALA A 228 -4.45 -8.02 24.87
N ALA A 229 -3.34 -7.94 25.61
CA ALA A 229 -3.09 -8.71 26.83
C ALA A 229 -3.10 -7.84 28.10
N GLY A 230 -3.89 -6.76 28.09
CA GLY A 230 -4.12 -5.87 29.24
C GLY A 230 -3.18 -4.67 29.34
N GLY A 231 -3.40 -3.82 30.34
CA GLY A 231 -2.64 -2.57 30.55
C GLY A 231 -1.27 -2.75 31.21
N LYS A 232 -0.46 -1.70 31.13
CA LYS A 232 0.84 -1.54 31.82
C LYS A 232 0.68 -1.37 33.34
N PRO A 233 1.75 -1.62 34.13
CA PRO A 233 3.02 -2.22 33.74
C PRO A 233 2.95 -3.76 33.72
N VAL A 234 3.72 -4.39 32.83
CA VAL A 234 3.88 -5.86 32.78
C VAL A 234 5.36 -6.19 32.68
N SER A 235 5.83 -7.08 33.56
CA SER A 235 7.14 -7.71 33.40
C SER A 235 7.06 -8.80 32.34
N LEU A 236 7.95 -8.77 31.35
CA LEU A 236 8.05 -9.77 30.28
C LEU A 236 8.94 -10.97 30.66
N ALA A 237 9.62 -10.92 31.81
CA ALA A 237 10.51 -11.99 32.27
C ALA A 237 9.87 -13.40 32.33
N PRO A 238 8.58 -13.57 32.68
CA PRO A 238 7.93 -14.88 32.68
C PRO A 238 7.86 -15.57 31.31
N LEU A 239 8.10 -14.85 30.20
CA LEU A 239 8.10 -15.42 28.85
C LEU A 239 9.39 -16.20 28.53
N ARG A 240 10.49 -15.94 29.25
CA ARG A 240 11.81 -16.52 28.97
C ARG A 240 11.86 -18.05 28.91
N PRO A 241 11.14 -18.81 29.76
CA PRO A 241 11.15 -20.26 29.72
C PRO A 241 10.40 -20.86 28.51
N LEU A 242 9.65 -20.06 27.74
CA LEU A 242 8.74 -20.55 26.71
C LEU A 242 9.43 -20.82 25.36
N GLY A 243 10.67 -20.38 25.17
CA GLY A 243 11.41 -20.64 23.93
C GLY A 243 12.74 -19.92 23.84
N VAL A 244 13.33 -19.93 22.65
CA VAL A 244 14.63 -19.31 22.39
C VAL A 244 14.43 -17.82 22.10
N ALA A 245 15.05 -16.95 22.90
CA ALA A 245 14.95 -15.51 22.71
C ALA A 245 15.53 -15.07 21.35
N VAL A 246 14.76 -14.26 20.65
CA VAL A 246 15.19 -13.52 19.43
C VAL A 246 15.48 -12.07 19.78
N VAL A 247 14.63 -11.47 20.64
CA VAL A 247 14.82 -10.13 21.18
C VAL A 247 14.50 -10.15 22.67
N ASP A 248 15.41 -9.64 23.50
CA ASP A 248 15.22 -9.51 24.95
C ASP A 248 15.44 -8.05 25.37
N ARG A 249 14.33 -7.29 25.48
CA ARG A 249 14.31 -5.91 26.00
C ARG A 249 13.22 -5.75 27.06
N PRO A 250 13.34 -4.76 27.95
CA PRO A 250 12.34 -4.55 29.01
C PRO A 250 10.92 -4.34 28.48
N GLU A 251 10.79 -3.54 27.42
CA GLU A 251 9.51 -3.16 26.81
C GLU A 251 9.10 -4.00 25.59
N THR A 252 10.00 -4.84 25.05
CA THR A 252 9.69 -5.75 23.95
C THR A 252 10.46 -7.07 24.12
N TYR A 253 9.75 -8.18 24.01
CA TYR A 253 10.35 -9.50 24.10
C TYR A 253 9.83 -10.36 22.96
N ALA A 254 10.72 -11.07 22.28
CA ALA A 254 10.32 -12.02 21.26
C ALA A 254 11.11 -13.32 21.38
N TYR A 255 10.43 -14.45 21.17
CA TYR A 255 11.02 -15.77 21.25
C TYR A 255 10.47 -16.70 20.17
N ARG A 256 11.21 -17.77 19.90
CA ARG A 256 10.76 -18.88 19.04
C ARG A 256 10.35 -20.08 19.86
N ALA A 257 9.16 -20.60 19.56
CA ALA A 257 8.67 -21.89 20.01
C ALA A 257 8.43 -22.77 18.77
N GLY A 258 9.46 -23.55 18.38
CA GLY A 258 9.44 -24.30 17.14
C GLY A 258 9.33 -23.35 15.92
N PRO A 259 8.34 -23.54 15.03
CA PRO A 259 8.16 -22.69 13.85
C PRO A 259 7.46 -21.35 14.15
N VAL A 260 6.94 -21.19 15.37
CA VAL A 260 6.17 -19.99 15.77
C VAL A 260 7.09 -18.96 16.41
N ALA A 261 7.05 -17.74 15.89
CA ALA A 261 7.63 -16.57 16.54
C ALA A 261 6.55 -15.90 17.40
N VAL A 262 6.82 -15.75 18.70
CA VAL A 262 5.95 -15.03 19.62
C VAL A 262 6.58 -13.70 19.96
N LEU A 263 5.81 -12.63 19.80
CA LEU A 263 6.15 -11.26 20.07
C LEU A 263 5.30 -10.72 21.23
N ALA A 264 5.94 -10.06 22.18
CA ALA A 264 5.33 -9.28 23.24
C ALA A 264 5.81 -7.83 23.14
N ASP A 265 4.87 -6.92 22.95
CA ASP A 265 5.12 -5.48 22.80
C ASP A 265 4.41 -4.70 23.89
N ALA A 266 5.19 -4.15 24.82
CA ALA A 266 4.74 -3.32 25.93
C ALA A 266 5.11 -1.83 25.70
N THR A 267 5.34 -1.39 24.45
CA THR A 267 5.65 0.01 24.17
C THR A 267 4.40 0.91 24.19
N GLY A 268 3.24 0.39 23.78
CA GLY A 268 1.94 1.10 23.80
C GLY A 268 1.23 1.10 25.14
N ASP A 269 0.00 1.63 25.21
CA ASP A 269 -0.79 1.68 26.46
C ASP A 269 -1.28 0.30 26.92
N GLN A 270 -1.39 -0.63 25.97
CA GLN A 270 -1.72 -2.03 26.21
C GLN A 270 -0.55 -2.91 25.78
N LEU A 271 -0.33 -3.98 26.53
CA LEU A 271 0.52 -5.07 26.10
C LEU A 271 -0.14 -5.74 24.90
N ARG A 272 0.58 -5.84 23.79
CA ARG A 272 0.15 -6.60 22.62
C ARG A 272 0.98 -7.87 22.53
N LEU A 273 0.30 -9.00 22.36
CA LEU A 273 0.94 -10.28 22.05
C LEU A 273 0.60 -10.66 20.61
N ALA A 274 1.58 -11.19 19.88
CA ALA A 274 1.38 -11.74 18.56
C ALA A 274 2.12 -13.08 18.44
N ALA A 275 1.48 -14.05 17.79
CA ALA A 275 2.08 -15.34 17.42
C ALA A 275 2.05 -15.48 15.90
N SER A 276 3.21 -15.67 15.29
CA SER A 276 3.41 -15.66 13.85
C SER A 276 4.01 -16.96 13.35
N THR A 277 3.41 -17.53 12.31
CA THR A 277 3.88 -18.71 11.59
C THR A 277 4.25 -18.29 10.17
N GLY A 278 5.48 -18.63 9.75
CA GLY A 278 6.02 -18.25 8.44
C GLY A 278 5.66 -19.20 7.31
N CYS A 279 6.33 -19.02 6.17
CA CYS A 279 6.06 -19.81 4.97
C CYS A 279 6.63 -21.23 4.97
N ALA A 280 7.53 -21.55 5.90
CA ALA A 280 8.11 -22.88 6.03
C ALA A 280 7.24 -23.87 6.83
N GLY A 281 6.17 -23.39 7.48
CA GLY A 281 5.33 -24.19 8.37
C GLY A 281 5.84 -24.21 9.79
#